data_AF-A0A1X0JSC7-F1
#
_entry.id   AF-A0A1X0JSC7-F1
#
_cell.length_a   1.000
_cell.length_b   1.000
_cell.length_c   1.000
_cell.angle_alpha   90.00
_cell.angle_beta   90.00
_cell.angle_gamma   90.00
#
_symmetry.space_group_name_H-M   'P 1'
#
loop_
_entity.id
_entity.type
_entity.pdbx_description
1 polymer ?
#
loop_
_entity_poly.entity_id
_entity_poly.type
_entity_poly.pdbx_seq_one_letter_code
_entity_poly.pdbx_strand_id
1 'polypeptide(L)'
;MRTPPEVIGRGEPPREVLQKFTMVLSAEDTFAGMSWHDAKHAATAIICDAISREDAASFLLRRADRALNGADNMKWYDPAAMARAMTIGAKVLGVRTD
;
A
#
# COMPACT_ATOMS: atom_id res chain seq x y z
N MET A 1 22.86 -7.98 1.95
CA MET A 1 23.17 -6.69 2.58
C MET A 1 22.37 -6.63 3.88
N ARG A 2 23.01 -6.61 5.05
CA ARG A 2 22.33 -6.58 6.35
C ARG A 2 22.05 -5.12 6.66
N THR A 3 20.79 -4.71 6.74
CA THR A 3 20.41 -3.34 7.07
C THR A 3 20.94 -2.99 8.46
N PRO A 4 21.62 -1.84 8.65
CA PRO A 4 22.13 -1.44 9.95
C PRO A 4 20.99 -1.33 10.99
N PRO A 5 21.21 -1.75 12.26
CA PRO A 5 20.18 -1.72 13.30
C PRO A 5 19.61 -0.32 13.55
N GLU A 6 20.39 0.71 13.25
CA GLU A 6 20.08 2.12 13.47
C GLU A 6 19.00 2.65 12.50
N VAL A 7 18.70 1.90 11.43
CA VAL A 7 17.63 2.17 10.46
C VAL A 7 16.29 1.62 10.95
N ILE A 8 16.30 0.71 11.95
CA ILE A 8 15.10 0.10 12.53
C ILE A 8 14.80 0.82 13.85
N GLY A 9 13.63 1.45 13.97
CA GLY A 9 13.08 1.78 15.29
C GLY A 9 13.02 3.25 15.73
N ARG A 10 13.03 4.24 14.84
CA ARG A 10 12.56 5.59 15.19
C ARG A 10 11.24 5.92 14.50
N GLY A 11 10.18 5.20 14.88
CA GLY A 11 8.81 5.48 14.41
C GLY A 11 8.16 4.36 13.58
N GLU A 12 8.56 3.10 13.76
CA GLU A 12 7.77 2.00 13.19
C GLU A 12 6.38 1.97 13.85
N PRO A 13 5.29 1.77 13.10
CA PRO A 13 3.97 1.65 13.69
C PRO A 13 3.98 0.47 14.67
N PRO A 14 3.27 0.58 15.81
CA PRO A 14 3.12 -0.56 16.72
C PRO A 14 2.64 -1.80 15.96
N ARG A 15 3.08 -2.98 16.39
CA ARG A 15 2.73 -4.27 15.75
C ARG A 15 1.22 -4.41 15.58
N GLU A 16 0.45 -3.97 16.58
CA GLU A 16 -1.00 -4.04 16.60
C GLU A 16 -1.63 -3.18 15.51
N VAL A 17 -1.03 -2.02 15.20
CA VAL A 17 -1.46 -1.15 14.10
C VAL A 17 -1.22 -1.85 12.76
N LEU A 18 -0.04 -2.45 12.58
CA LEU A 18 0.28 -3.21 11.37
C LEU A 18 -0.63 -4.43 11.18
N GLN A 19 -0.95 -5.14 12.26
CA GLN A 19 -1.87 -6.28 12.23
C GLN A 19 -3.29 -5.86 11.89
N LYS A 20 -3.82 -4.81 12.53
CA LYS A 20 -5.14 -4.26 12.21
C LYS A 20 -5.21 -3.81 10.76
N PHE A 21 -4.21 -3.07 10.30
CA PHE A 21 -4.15 -2.60 8.92
C PHE A 21 -4.13 -3.76 7.92
N THR A 22 -3.28 -4.76 8.15
CA THR A 22 -3.20 -5.96 7.30
C THR A 22 -4.51 -6.77 7.32
N MET A 23 -5.16 -6.86 8.49
CA MET A 23 -6.45 -7.52 8.62
C MET A 23 -7.54 -6.84 7.79
N VAL A 24 -7.61 -5.50 7.80
CA VAL A 24 -8.59 -4.77 6.98
C VAL A 24 -8.29 -4.94 5.48
N LEU A 25 -7.01 -4.85 5.07
CA LEU A 25 -6.65 -5.12 3.66
C LEU A 25 -7.02 -6.54 3.23
N SER A 26 -6.88 -7.52 4.11
CA SER A 26 -7.30 -8.90 3.84
C SER A 26 -8.82 -9.03 3.76
N ALA A 27 -9.57 -8.33 4.62
CA ALA A 27 -11.03 -8.37 4.61
C ALA A 27 -11.65 -7.71 3.37
N GLU A 28 -10.95 -6.73 2.78
CA GLU A 28 -11.35 -6.06 1.53
C GLU A 28 -10.88 -6.80 0.27
N ASP A 29 -10.32 -8.00 0.41
CA ASP A 29 -9.77 -8.78 -0.72
C ASP A 29 -8.79 -7.95 -1.59
N THR A 30 -8.01 -7.05 -0.96
CA THR A 30 -7.23 -5.99 -1.64
C THR A 30 -6.37 -6.52 -2.80
N PHE A 31 -5.82 -7.72 -2.65
CA PHE A 31 -4.89 -8.34 -3.61
C PHE A 31 -5.49 -9.52 -4.39
N ALA A 32 -6.81 -9.73 -4.32
CA ALA A 32 -7.46 -10.85 -4.98
C ALA A 32 -7.31 -10.79 -6.50
N GLY A 33 -6.95 -11.95 -7.10
CA GLY A 33 -6.76 -12.09 -8.54
C GLY A 33 -5.47 -11.45 -9.08
N MET A 34 -4.62 -10.84 -8.24
CA MET A 34 -3.35 -10.26 -8.68
C MET A 34 -2.28 -11.34 -8.90
N SER A 35 -1.39 -11.09 -9.86
CA SER A 35 -0.14 -11.83 -9.96
C SER A 35 0.71 -11.60 -8.70
N TRP A 36 1.56 -12.56 -8.34
CA TRP A 36 2.51 -12.35 -7.23
C TRP A 36 3.39 -11.11 -7.44
N HIS A 37 3.78 -10.83 -8.70
CA HIS A 37 4.55 -9.66 -9.05
C HIS A 37 3.83 -8.36 -8.67
N ASP A 38 2.56 -8.23 -9.02
CA ASP A 38 1.81 -7.01 -8.75
C ASP A 38 1.41 -6.92 -7.28
N ALA A 39 0.97 -8.05 -6.68
CA ALA A 39 0.53 -8.09 -5.28
C ALA A 39 1.64 -7.64 -4.32
N LYS A 40 2.87 -8.12 -4.49
CA LYS A 40 3.98 -7.73 -3.60
C LYS A 40 4.31 -6.23 -3.71
N HIS A 41 4.30 -5.67 -4.93
CA HIS A 41 4.62 -4.27 -5.14
C HIS A 41 3.47 -3.37 -4.67
N ALA A 42 2.22 -3.79 -4.84
CA ALA A 42 1.06 -3.10 -4.28
C ALA A 42 1.14 -3.07 -2.76
N ALA A 43 1.38 -4.21 -2.12
CA ALA A 43 1.52 -4.29 -0.67
C ALA A 43 2.66 -3.40 -0.15
N THR A 44 3.84 -3.44 -0.79
CA THR A 44 4.97 -2.57 -0.44
C THR A 44 4.63 -1.09 -0.58
N ALA A 45 4.05 -0.67 -1.71
CA ALA A 45 3.72 0.74 -1.90
C ALA A 45 2.65 1.21 -0.90
N ILE A 46 1.62 0.42 -0.64
CA ILE A 46 0.57 0.73 0.34
C ILE A 46 1.16 0.92 1.74
N ILE A 47 1.98 -0.03 2.22
CA ILE A 47 2.54 0.09 3.57
C ILE A 47 3.58 1.21 3.68
N CYS A 48 4.46 1.38 2.69
CA CYS A 48 5.46 2.45 2.70
C CYS A 48 4.78 3.83 2.70
N ASP A 49 3.77 4.02 1.85
CA ASP A 49 3.04 5.28 1.82
C ASP A 49 2.28 5.52 3.13
N ALA A 50 1.66 4.49 3.72
CA ALA A 50 0.95 4.59 4.99
C ALA A 50 1.84 5.00 6.17
N ILE A 51 3.08 4.53 6.23
CA ILE A 51 3.99 4.80 7.36
C ILE A 51 4.86 6.05 7.16
N SER A 52 5.11 6.43 5.91
CA SER A 52 6.06 7.51 5.59
C SER A 52 5.40 8.83 5.22
N ARG A 53 4.06 8.88 5.13
CA ARG A 53 3.35 10.07 4.62
C ARG A 53 2.14 10.44 5.46
N GLU A 54 1.99 11.73 5.71
CA GLU A 54 0.77 12.29 6.31
C GLU A 54 -0.40 12.33 5.32
N ASP A 55 -0.11 12.43 4.01
CA ASP A 55 -1.10 12.48 2.93
C ASP A 55 -1.33 11.13 2.23
N ALA A 56 -1.06 10.02 2.92
CA ALA A 56 -0.98 8.67 2.35
C ALA A 56 -2.21 8.29 1.51
N ALA A 57 -3.43 8.50 2.01
CA ALA A 57 -4.66 8.16 1.29
C ALA A 57 -4.77 8.90 -0.05
N SER A 58 -4.59 10.22 -0.05
CA SER A 58 -4.59 11.04 -1.27
C SER A 58 -3.45 10.66 -2.21
N PHE A 59 -2.29 10.28 -1.67
CA PHE A 59 -1.15 9.85 -2.47
C PHE A 59 -1.40 8.50 -3.17
N LEU A 60 -2.02 7.54 -2.48
CA LEU A 60 -2.41 6.25 -3.05
C LEU A 60 -3.44 6.39 -4.17
N LEU A 61 -4.41 7.30 -4.05
CA LEU A 61 -5.34 7.60 -5.14
C LEU A 61 -4.61 8.13 -6.38
N ARG A 62 -3.67 9.08 -6.20
CA ARG A 62 -2.84 9.56 -7.31
C ARG A 62 -1.95 8.46 -7.91
N ARG A 63 -1.50 7.49 -7.11
CA ARG A 63 -0.78 6.30 -7.63
C ARG A 63 -1.70 5.41 -8.44
N ALA A 64 -2.94 5.19 -8.00
CA ALA A 64 -3.94 4.43 -8.75
C ALA A 64 -4.14 5.03 -10.15
N ASP A 65 -4.32 6.36 -10.23
CA ASP A 65 -4.47 7.05 -11.51
C ASP A 65 -3.24 6.89 -12.40
N ARG A 66 -2.03 6.98 -11.82
CA ARG A 66 -0.78 6.77 -12.56
C ARG A 66 -0.58 5.33 -13.03
N ALA A 67 -1.03 4.34 -12.27
CA ALA A 67 -1.00 2.95 -12.71
C ALA A 67 -1.91 2.76 -13.94
N LEU A 68 -3.12 3.33 -13.93
CA LEU A 68 -4.08 3.24 -15.04
C LEU A 68 -3.57 3.90 -16.33
N ASN A 69 -2.92 5.05 -16.22
CA ASN A 69 -2.42 5.79 -17.38
C ASN A 69 -0.97 5.45 -17.76
N GLY A 70 -0.32 4.53 -17.03
CA GLY A 70 1.06 4.12 -17.28
C GLY A 70 2.13 5.16 -16.94
N ALA A 71 1.81 6.20 -16.18
CA ALA A 71 2.73 7.30 -15.84
C ALA A 71 3.51 7.10 -14.52
N ASP A 72 3.44 5.94 -13.89
CA ASP A 72 4.23 5.62 -12.69
C ASP A 72 5.57 4.93 -12.98
N ASN A 73 5.94 4.80 -14.26
CA ASN A 73 7.18 4.14 -14.73
C ASN A 73 7.32 2.68 -14.29
N MET A 74 6.21 2.02 -13.94
CA MET A 74 6.20 0.61 -13.56
C MET A 74 5.52 -0.24 -14.65
N LYS A 75 6.01 -1.46 -14.84
CA LYS A 75 5.37 -2.45 -15.73
C LYS A 75 4.51 -3.39 -14.90
N TRP A 76 3.27 -2.98 -14.67
CA TRP A 76 2.26 -3.83 -14.05
C TRP A 76 1.78 -4.90 -15.02
N TYR A 77 1.52 -6.10 -14.53
CA TYR A 77 0.88 -7.12 -15.36
C TYR A 77 -0.61 -6.84 -15.49
N ASP A 78 -1.24 -6.36 -14.43
CA ASP A 78 -2.62 -5.84 -14.44
C ASP A 78 -2.68 -4.43 -13.80
N PRO A 79 -2.57 -3.36 -14.62
CA PRO A 79 -2.70 -1.99 -14.15
C PRO A 79 -4.04 -1.70 -13.45
N ALA A 80 -5.12 -2.35 -13.86
CA ALA A 80 -6.43 -2.17 -13.25
C ALA A 80 -6.49 -2.81 -11.86
N ALA A 81 -5.90 -3.99 -11.68
CA ALA A 81 -5.77 -4.60 -10.35
C ALA A 81 -4.90 -3.76 -9.41
N MET A 82 -3.81 -3.19 -9.92
CA MET A 82 -2.98 -2.26 -9.16
C MET A 82 -3.76 -1.03 -8.70
N ALA A 83 -4.52 -0.41 -9.60
CA ALA A 83 -5.33 0.75 -9.27
C ALA A 83 -6.42 0.43 -8.24
N ARG A 84 -7.06 -0.75 -8.35
CA ARG A 84 -8.03 -1.23 -7.35
C ARG A 84 -7.38 -1.40 -5.98
N ALA A 85 -6.24 -2.08 -5.90
CA ALA A 85 -5.52 -2.29 -4.65
C ALA A 85 -5.12 -0.97 -3.98
N MET A 86 -4.59 0.00 -4.75
CA MET A 86 -4.24 1.33 -4.24
C MET A 86 -5.47 2.11 -3.75
N THR A 87 -6.59 1.99 -4.47
CA THR A 87 -7.85 2.64 -4.08
C THR A 87 -8.41 2.06 -2.79
N ILE A 88 -8.35 0.73 -2.61
CA ILE A 88 -8.74 0.08 -1.36
C ILE A 88 -7.82 0.52 -0.23
N GLY A 89 -6.49 0.50 -0.43
CA GLY A 89 -5.53 1.00 0.56
C GLY A 89 -5.83 2.45 0.98
N ALA A 90 -6.16 3.33 0.03
CA ALA A 90 -6.57 4.69 0.31
C ALA A 90 -7.85 4.77 1.16
N LYS A 91 -8.86 3.95 0.87
CA LYS A 91 -10.10 3.88 1.65
C LYS A 91 -9.82 3.42 3.08
N VAL A 92 -9.02 2.37 3.26
CA VAL A 92 -8.64 1.84 4.58
C VAL A 92 -7.93 2.92 5.41
N LEU A 93 -7.08 3.74 4.80
CA LEU A 93 -6.41 4.85 5.49
C LEU A 93 -7.33 6.07 5.72
N GLY A 94 -8.31 6.29 4.86
CA GLY A 94 -9.26 7.41 4.94
C GLY A 94 -10.38 7.19 5.96
N VAL A 95 -10.72 5.93 6.26
CA VAL A 95 -11.58 5.58 7.39
C VAL A 95 -10.74 5.75 8.66
N ARG A 96 -10.78 6.94 9.26
CA ARG A 96 -10.27 7.16 10.61
C ARG A 96 -10.99 6.20 11.55
N THR A 97 -10.29 5.18 12.06
CA THR A 97 -10.72 4.47 13.26
C THR A 97 -10.42 5.39 14.44
N ASP A 98 -11.48 6.01 14.93
CA ASP A 98 -11.63 6.72 16.20
C ASP A 98 -11.27 5.85 17.42
#